data_AF-A0A178M6V3-F1
#
_entry.id   AF-A0A178M6V3-F1
#
_cell.length_a   1.000
_cell.length_b   1.000
_cell.length_c   1.000
_cell.angle_alpha   90.00
_cell.angle_beta   90.00
_cell.angle_gamma   90.00
#
_symmetry.space_group_name_H-M   'P 1'
#
loop_
_entity.id
_entity.type
_entity.pdbx_description
1 polymer ?
#
loop_
_entity_poly.entity_id
_entity_poly.type
_entity_poly.pdbx_seq_one_letter_code
_entity_poly.pdbx_strand_id
1 'polypeptide(L)'
;MTKMVTHACHDTLVMNSMTTQHPTDDAIYRAADELIARYGIQIAIEQATHRADAFAQAGRWPEHAMAMRVLTMVEQIGGETR
;
A
#
# COMPACT_ATOMS: atom_id res chain seq x y z
N MET A 1 -28.09 -51.90 -5.87
CA MET A 1 -28.73 -50.57 -5.82
C MET A 1 -27.81 -49.62 -5.06
N THR A 2 -27.01 -48.87 -5.80
CA THR A 2 -25.92 -48.00 -5.30
C THR A 2 -26.53 -46.70 -4.80
N LYS A 3 -26.50 -46.46 -3.49
CA LYS A 3 -27.02 -45.22 -2.89
C LYS A 3 -25.97 -44.11 -2.96
N MET A 4 -26.47 -42.95 -3.40
CA MET A 4 -25.77 -41.74 -3.79
C MET A 4 -24.87 -41.17 -2.69
N VAL A 5 -23.72 -40.66 -3.15
CA VAL A 5 -22.81 -39.78 -2.44
C VAL A 5 -23.51 -38.45 -2.15
N THR A 6 -23.54 -38.01 -0.89
CA THR A 6 -23.86 -36.63 -0.55
C THR A 6 -22.66 -36.04 0.18
N HIS A 7 -21.79 -35.42 -0.62
CA HIS A 7 -20.87 -34.39 -0.13
C HIS A 7 -21.71 -33.27 0.51
N ALA A 8 -21.84 -33.30 1.83
CA ALA A 8 -22.11 -32.08 2.58
C ALA A 8 -20.77 -31.37 2.74
N CYS A 9 -20.32 -30.72 1.66
CA CYS A 9 -19.36 -29.64 1.79
C CYS A 9 -19.99 -28.62 2.73
N HIS A 10 -19.43 -28.50 3.93
CA HIS A 10 -19.73 -27.41 4.82
C HIS A 10 -19.42 -26.13 4.05
N ASP A 11 -20.49 -25.47 3.64
CA ASP A 11 -20.50 -24.14 3.06
C ASP A 11 -20.10 -23.16 4.18
N THR A 12 -18.81 -23.17 4.53
CA THR A 12 -18.22 -22.02 5.19
C THR A 12 -18.03 -20.99 4.10
N LEU A 13 -19.12 -20.33 3.75
CA LEU A 13 -19.16 -19.05 3.08
C LEU A 13 -18.39 -18.07 3.98
N VAL A 14 -17.07 -18.16 3.95
CA VAL A 14 -16.19 -17.08 4.34
C VAL A 14 -16.55 -15.98 3.37
N MET A 15 -17.45 -15.11 3.81
CA MET A 15 -17.60 -13.76 3.28
C MET A 15 -16.18 -13.21 3.25
N ASN A 16 -15.56 -13.30 2.07
CA ASN A 16 -14.29 -12.70 1.75
C ASN A 16 -14.58 -11.20 1.69
N SER A 17 -14.78 -10.61 2.87
CA SER A 17 -14.79 -9.19 3.09
C SER A 17 -13.48 -8.71 2.48
N MET A 18 -13.57 -8.04 1.34
CA MET A 18 -12.45 -7.32 0.73
C MET A 18 -12.03 -6.24 1.72
N THR A 19 -11.30 -6.62 2.76
CA THR A 19 -10.61 -5.70 3.63
C THR A 19 -9.54 -5.09 2.76
N THR A 20 -9.80 -3.89 2.25
CA THR A 20 -8.79 -2.97 1.78
C THR A 20 -7.82 -2.79 2.95
N GLN A 21 -6.81 -3.65 3.04
CA GLN A 21 -5.84 -3.60 4.11
C GLN A 21 -5.13 -2.27 3.96
N HIS A 22 -5.44 -1.34 4.86
CA HIS A 22 -4.67 -0.11 4.98
C HIS A 22 -3.21 -0.53 5.20
N PRO A 23 -2.27 -0.06 4.37
CA PRO A 23 -0.86 -0.30 4.58
C PRO A 23 -0.49 0.05 6.03
N THR A 24 0.13 -0.88 6.72
CA THR A 24 0.70 -0.63 8.04
C THR A 24 1.84 0.38 7.92
N ASP A 25 2.19 1.05 9.01
CA ASP A 25 3.32 1.98 9.03
C ASP A 25 4.62 1.29 8.61
N ASP A 26 4.80 0.01 8.93
CA ASP A 26 5.91 -0.82 8.46
C ASP A 26 5.95 -0.97 6.93
N ALA A 27 4.78 -1.10 6.28
CA ALA A 27 4.69 -1.20 4.83
C ALA A 27 5.04 0.14 4.16
N ILE A 28 4.64 1.25 4.78
CA ILE A 28 4.98 2.61 4.33
C ILE A 28 6.48 2.85 4.49
N TYR A 29 7.06 2.45 5.63
CA TYR A 29 8.50 2.52 5.87
C TYR A 29 9.29 1.73 4.84
N ARG A 30 8.94 0.46 4.60
CA ARG A 30 9.60 -0.37 3.58
C ARG A 30 9.48 0.23 2.17
N ALA A 31 8.32 0.77 1.82
CA ALA A 31 8.15 1.41 0.51
C ALA A 31 9.03 2.66 0.36
N ALA A 32 9.16 3.47 1.41
CA ALA A 32 10.03 4.64 1.43
C ALA A 32 11.52 4.24 1.36
N ASP A 33 11.93 3.26 2.17
CA ASP A 33 13.30 2.72 2.19
C ASP A 33 13.69 2.15 0.82
N GLU A 34 12.83 1.32 0.22
CA GLU A 34 13.08 0.79 -1.13
C GLU A 34 13.15 1.89 -2.19
N LEU A 35 12.33 2.94 -2.07
CA LEU A 35 12.34 4.06 -3.01
C LEU A 35 13.66 4.85 -2.91
N ILE A 36 14.14 5.11 -1.69
CA ILE A 36 15.43 5.76 -1.43
C ILE A 36 16.57 4.88 -1.93
N ALA A 37 16.56 3.58 -1.62
CA ALA A 37 17.61 2.66 -2.03
C ALA A 37 17.76 2.56 -3.56
N ARG A 38 16.65 2.67 -4.30
CA ARG A 38 16.66 2.58 -5.78
C ARG A 38 17.10 3.86 -6.47
N TYR A 39 16.77 5.03 -5.94
CA TYR A 39 16.91 6.30 -6.66
C TYR A 39 17.73 7.37 -5.94
N GLY A 40 18.06 7.15 -4.67
CA GLY A 40 18.59 8.18 -3.78
C GLY A 40 17.51 9.11 -3.25
N ILE A 41 17.79 9.75 -2.11
CA ILE A 41 16.83 10.55 -1.33
C ILE A 41 16.17 11.64 -2.18
N GLN A 42 16.95 12.42 -2.93
CA GLN A 42 16.42 13.55 -3.69
C GLN A 42 15.40 13.11 -4.76
N ILE A 43 15.74 12.08 -5.54
CA ILE A 43 14.84 11.57 -6.59
C ILE A 43 13.63 10.87 -5.97
N ALA A 44 13.80 10.20 -4.82
CA ALA A 44 12.69 9.57 -4.10
C ALA A 44 11.64 10.61 -3.64
N ILE A 45 12.07 11.77 -3.13
CA ILE A 45 11.19 12.89 -2.76
C ILE A 45 10.44 13.39 -4.00
N GLU A 46 11.14 13.69 -5.09
CA GLU A 46 10.50 14.19 -6.32
C GLU A 46 9.45 13.21 -6.88
N GLN A 47 9.74 11.91 -6.88
CA GLN A 47 8.83 10.87 -7.33
C GLN A 47 7.59 10.73 -6.43
N ALA A 48 7.78 10.79 -5.11
CA ALA A 48 6.68 10.70 -4.15
C ALA A 48 5.76 11.92 -4.25
N THR A 49 6.33 13.12 -4.37
CA THR A 49 5.59 14.37 -4.61
C THR A 49 4.78 14.31 -5.91
N HIS A 50 5.43 13.94 -7.02
CA HIS A 50 4.74 13.84 -8.31
C HIS A 50 3.55 12.85 -8.27
N ARG A 51 3.68 11.73 -7.54
CA ARG A 51 2.58 10.77 -7.36
C ARG A 51 1.45 11.34 -6.50
N ALA A 52 1.77 12.04 -5.41
CA ALA A 52 0.77 12.68 -4.57
C ALA A 52 -0.04 13.71 -5.39
N ASP A 53 0.64 14.54 -6.18
CA ASP A 53 -0.01 15.53 -7.05
C ASP A 53 -0.88 14.88 -8.12
N ALA A 54 -0.39 13.82 -8.77
CA ALA A 54 -1.17 13.10 -9.78
C ALA A 54 -2.47 12.51 -9.20
N PHE A 55 -2.44 11.99 -7.97
CA PHE A 55 -3.65 11.50 -7.31
C PHE A 55 -4.60 12.62 -6.88
N ALA A 56 -4.08 13.75 -6.42
CA ALA A 56 -4.90 14.92 -6.10
C ALA A 56 -5.63 15.44 -7.35
N GLN A 57 -4.93 15.58 -8.48
CA GLN A 57 -5.50 16.01 -9.76
C GLN A 57 -6.56 15.03 -10.27
N ALA A 58 -6.36 13.73 -10.04
CA ALA A 58 -7.32 12.70 -10.41
C ALA A 58 -8.51 12.57 -9.42
N GLY A 59 -8.55 13.36 -8.35
CA GLY A 59 -9.58 13.27 -7.30
C GLY A 59 -9.52 11.97 -6.46
N ARG A 60 -8.39 11.27 -6.47
CA ARG A 60 -8.15 10.01 -5.76
C ARG A 60 -7.60 10.25 -4.36
N TRP A 61 -8.46 10.76 -3.49
CA TRP A 61 -8.05 11.21 -2.15
C TRP A 61 -7.45 10.11 -1.23
N PRO A 62 -7.94 8.87 -1.22
CA PRO A 62 -7.32 7.80 -0.41
C PRO A 62 -5.88 7.50 -0.84
N GLU A 63 -5.62 7.43 -2.15
CA GLU A 63 -4.30 7.18 -2.70
C GLU A 63 -3.38 8.39 -2.58
N HIS A 64 -3.93 9.61 -2.70
CA HIS A 64 -3.21 10.83 -2.38
C HIS A 64 -2.72 10.83 -0.93
N ALA A 65 -3.61 10.52 0.02
CA ALA A 65 -3.24 10.43 1.43
C ALA A 65 -2.15 9.38 1.69
N MET A 66 -2.20 8.24 0.99
CA MET A 66 -1.15 7.23 1.06
C MET A 66 0.19 7.72 0.48
N ALA A 67 0.16 8.37 -0.69
CA ALA A 67 1.36 8.94 -1.31
C ALA A 67 2.00 10.01 -0.41
N MET A 68 1.20 10.84 0.25
CA MET A 68 1.68 11.81 1.23
C MET A 68 2.35 11.14 2.43
N ARG A 69 1.82 10.03 2.95
CA ARG A 69 2.46 9.28 4.04
C ARG A 69 3.82 8.70 3.62
N VAL A 70 3.92 8.18 2.40
CA VAL A 70 5.20 7.72 1.84
C VAL A 70 6.18 8.88 1.67
N LEU A 71 5.72 10.03 1.16
CA LEU A 71 6.56 11.24 1.04
C LEU A 71 7.12 11.68 2.39
N THR A 72 6.26 11.80 3.42
CA THR A 72 6.70 12.15 4.77
C THR A 72 7.73 11.17 5.32
N MET A 73 7.56 9.87 5.06
CA MET A 73 8.51 8.86 5.51
C MET A 73 9.86 8.96 4.77
N VAL A 74 9.84 9.24 3.46
CA VAL A 74 11.07 9.49 2.68
C VAL A 74 11.82 10.71 3.20
N GLU A 75 11.11 11.79 3.53
CA GLU A 75 11.69 13.00 4.12
C GLU A 75 12.29 12.74 5.50
N GLN A 76 11.63 11.92 6.34
CA GLN A 76 12.13 11.53 7.66
C GLN A 76 13.44 10.72 7.56
N ILE A 77 13.43 9.62 6.80
CA ILE A 77 14.62 8.78 6.59
C ILE A 77 15.77 9.60 5.97
N GLY A 78 15.45 10.44 4.98
CA GLY A 78 16.42 11.30 4.32
C GLY A 78 17.01 12.39 5.22
N GLY A 79 16.24 12.87 6.20
CA GLY A 79 16.68 13.81 7.23
C GLY A 79 17.55 13.16 8.30
N GLU A 80 17.29 11.91 8.66
CA GLU A 80 18.10 11.14 9.64
C GLU A 80 19.47 10.72 9.08
N THR A 81 19.59 10.57 7.77
CA THR A 81 20.83 10.11 7.10
C THR A 81 21.85 11.24 6.88
N ARG A 82 21.52 12.48 7.27
CA ARG A 82 22.27 13.71 6.96
C ARG A 82 23.11 14.20 8.14
#